data_AF-A0A6I4XVT9-F1
#
_entry.id   AF-A0A6I4XVT9-F1
#
_cell.length_a   1.000
_cell.length_b   1.000
_cell.length_c   1.000
_cell.angle_alpha   90.00
_cell.angle_beta   90.00
_cell.angle_gamma   90.00
#
_symmetry.space_group_name_H-M   'P 1'
#
loop_
_entity.id
_entity.type
_entity.pdbx_description
1 polymer ?
#
loop_
_entity_poly.entity_id
_entity_poly.type
_entity_poly.pdbx_seq_one_letter_code
_entity_poly.pdbx_strand_id
1 'polypeptide(L)'
;LALEEERANGAPVDDVAIQGVKVGMMGPLAGVGDPVFWFTVRPMLGALGASLAMGGNILGPILFFVAWNLIRWSFMWYTQEFGYKAGSKITDDLSGGLLQDITKGASILGMFVLAALVQRWVSIKFLPIVSQVKLDKGAYIEWDKLPAGGEGMHKAFEQVNQGLALSPTKVTTLQDNLDQLIPGLAPLLLTFLCMWLLKKKVSPIVIILGL
;
A
#
# COMPACT_ATOMS: atom_id res chain seq x y z
N LEU A 1 27.32 -5.26 -14.88
CA LEU A 1 28.07 -4.27 -15.68
C LEU A 1 29.34 -3.89 -14.97
N ALA A 2 29.30 -3.15 -13.86
CA ALA A 2 30.52 -2.78 -13.12
C ALA A 2 31.38 -3.98 -12.68
N LEU A 3 30.78 -5.04 -12.10
CA LEU A 3 31.51 -6.26 -11.71
C LEU A 3 32.15 -7.01 -12.90
N GLU A 4 31.58 -6.92 -14.10
CA GLU A 4 32.12 -7.55 -15.31
C GLU A 4 33.28 -6.71 -15.89
N GLU A 5 33.20 -5.39 -15.76
CA GLU A 5 34.24 -4.45 -16.18
C GLU A 5 35.47 -4.54 -15.27
N GLU A 6 35.27 -4.58 -13.96
CA GLU A 6 36.33 -4.79 -12.98
C GLU A 6 37.05 -6.14 -13.19
N ARG A 7 36.30 -7.20 -13.50
CA ARG A 7 36.86 -8.49 -13.88
C ARG A 7 37.73 -8.38 -15.15
N ALA A 8 37.23 -7.69 -16.18
CA ALA A 8 37.99 -7.45 -17.40
C ALA A 8 39.26 -6.60 -17.16
N ASN A 9 39.23 -5.72 -16.16
CA ASN A 9 40.35 -4.91 -15.71
C ASN A 9 41.32 -5.63 -14.76
N GLY A 10 41.07 -6.90 -14.41
CA GLY A 10 41.97 -7.76 -13.65
C GLY A 10 41.71 -7.82 -12.14
N ALA A 11 40.57 -7.30 -11.65
CA ALA A 11 40.16 -7.49 -10.26
C ALA A 11 39.82 -8.97 -9.99
N PRO A 12 40.06 -9.50 -8.76
CA PRO A 12 39.76 -10.88 -8.39
C PRO A 12 38.25 -11.10 -8.15
N VAL A 13 37.43 -10.78 -9.14
CA VAL A 13 35.98 -10.98 -9.12
C VAL A 13 35.66 -12.31 -9.81
N ASP A 14 35.24 -13.29 -9.02
CA ASP A 14 34.87 -14.62 -9.49
C ASP A 14 33.40 -14.67 -9.99
N ASP A 15 33.09 -15.57 -10.93
CA ASP A 15 31.75 -15.77 -11.48
C ASP A 15 30.73 -16.16 -10.38
N VAL A 16 31.20 -16.88 -9.37
CA VAL A 16 30.40 -17.26 -8.20
C VAL A 16 29.96 -16.03 -7.40
N ALA A 17 30.83 -15.02 -7.26
CA ALA A 17 30.49 -13.78 -6.57
C ALA A 17 29.46 -12.96 -7.38
N ILE A 18 29.62 -12.88 -8.70
CA ILE A 18 28.67 -12.20 -9.60
C ILE A 18 27.28 -12.85 -9.51
N GLN A 19 27.23 -14.19 -9.57
CA GLN A 19 25.99 -14.93 -9.45
C GLN A 19 25.37 -14.79 -8.05
N GLY A 20 26.20 -14.79 -7.00
CA GLY A 20 25.79 -14.57 -5.62
C GLY A 20 25.11 -13.21 -5.42
N VAL A 21 25.68 -12.14 -6.00
CA VAL A 21 25.07 -10.79 -5.96
C VAL A 21 23.73 -10.77 -6.71
N LYS A 22 23.66 -11.38 -7.91
CA LYS A 22 22.41 -11.45 -8.69
C LYS A 22 21.30 -12.16 -7.89
N VAL A 23 21.58 -13.34 -7.33
CA VAL A 23 20.61 -14.13 -6.57
C VAL A 23 20.24 -13.44 -5.25
N GLY A 24 21.22 -12.89 -4.53
CA GLY A 24 21.00 -12.21 -3.25
C GLY A 24 20.13 -10.95 -3.38
N MET A 25 20.27 -10.21 -4.49
CA MET A 25 19.50 -8.99 -4.72
C MET A 25 18.13 -9.23 -5.36
N MET A 26 17.91 -10.37 -6.04
CA MET A 26 16.64 -10.69 -6.71
C MET A 26 15.44 -10.69 -5.75
N GLY A 27 15.58 -11.33 -4.57
CA GLY A 27 14.48 -11.46 -3.62
C GLY A 27 14.02 -10.10 -3.04
N PRO A 28 14.91 -9.33 -2.39
CA PRO A 28 14.54 -8.05 -1.78
C PRO A 28 14.07 -7.00 -2.80
N LEU A 29 14.74 -6.88 -3.95
CA LEU A 29 14.34 -5.91 -4.98
C LEU A 29 13.00 -6.26 -5.62
N ALA A 30 12.70 -7.55 -5.83
CA ALA A 30 11.37 -7.97 -6.27
C ALA A 30 10.31 -7.64 -5.19
N GLY A 31 10.61 -7.92 -3.92
CA GLY A 31 9.71 -7.62 -2.80
C GLY A 31 9.37 -6.13 -2.63
N VAL A 32 10.30 -5.23 -2.96
CA VAL A 32 10.06 -3.77 -2.96
C VAL A 32 9.43 -3.31 -4.27
N GLY A 33 9.95 -3.77 -5.41
CA GLY A 33 9.59 -3.30 -6.73
C GLY A 33 8.19 -3.71 -7.14
N ASP A 34 7.81 -4.96 -6.90
CA ASP A 34 6.53 -5.47 -7.37
C ASP A 34 5.34 -4.71 -6.77
N PRO A 35 5.30 -4.44 -5.46
CA PRO A 35 4.18 -3.71 -4.87
C PRO A 35 4.13 -2.23 -5.22
N VAL A 36 5.28 -1.60 -5.42
CA VAL A 36 5.34 -0.18 -5.82
C VAL A 36 4.86 -0.02 -7.26
N PHE A 37 5.39 -0.78 -8.20
CA PHE A 37 5.09 -0.57 -9.61
C PHE A 37 3.79 -1.25 -10.06
N TRP A 38 3.59 -2.52 -9.71
CA TRP A 38 2.44 -3.29 -10.19
C TRP A 38 1.17 -3.08 -9.38
N PHE A 39 1.27 -2.88 -8.06
CA PHE A 39 0.09 -2.70 -7.20
C PHE A 39 -0.24 -1.24 -6.89
N THR A 40 0.73 -0.33 -6.96
CA THR A 40 0.49 1.09 -6.63
C THR A 40 0.49 1.97 -7.88
N VAL A 41 1.63 2.15 -8.54
CA VAL A 41 1.78 3.14 -9.62
C VAL A 41 0.93 2.77 -10.84
N ARG A 42 0.99 1.53 -11.32
CA ARG A 42 0.24 1.10 -12.51
C ARG A 42 -1.28 1.18 -12.31
N PRO A 43 -1.87 0.66 -11.21
CA PRO A 43 -3.31 0.77 -11.00
C PRO A 43 -3.76 2.21 -10.73
N MET A 44 -2.96 3.04 -10.04
CA MET A 44 -3.29 4.44 -9.86
C MET A 44 -3.33 5.21 -11.19
N LEU A 45 -2.30 5.05 -12.03
CA LEU A 45 -2.30 5.66 -13.37
C LEU A 45 -3.43 5.09 -14.23
N GLY A 46 -3.71 3.79 -14.11
CA GLY A 46 -4.80 3.14 -14.82
C GLY A 46 -6.16 3.68 -14.41
N ALA A 47 -6.39 3.88 -13.10
CA ALA A 47 -7.61 4.48 -12.56
C ALA A 47 -7.79 5.93 -13.03
N LEU A 48 -6.71 6.71 -13.06
CA LEU A 48 -6.72 8.08 -13.60
C LEU A 48 -6.98 8.10 -15.11
N GLY A 49 -6.35 7.21 -15.88
CA GLY A 49 -6.60 7.08 -17.32
C GLY A 49 -8.02 6.62 -17.62
N ALA A 50 -8.53 5.66 -16.85
CA ALA A 50 -9.88 5.14 -16.97
C ALA A 50 -10.94 6.18 -16.59
N SER A 51 -10.72 6.97 -15.53
CA SER A 51 -11.67 8.02 -15.13
C SER A 51 -11.84 9.08 -16.22
N LEU A 52 -10.75 9.46 -16.89
CA LEU A 52 -10.79 10.38 -18.04
C LEU A 52 -11.43 9.73 -19.28
N ALA A 53 -11.16 8.44 -19.52
CA ALA A 53 -11.74 7.70 -20.64
C ALA A 53 -13.26 7.53 -20.51
N MET A 54 -13.75 7.29 -19.29
CA MET A 54 -15.19 7.20 -19.01
C MET A 54 -15.93 8.52 -19.29
N GLY A 55 -15.23 9.66 -19.20
CA GLY A 55 -15.74 10.97 -19.63
C GLY A 55 -15.75 11.19 -21.15
N GLY A 56 -15.45 10.16 -21.96
CA GLY A 56 -15.39 10.23 -23.42
C GLY A 56 -14.09 10.84 -23.96
N ASN A 57 -13.09 11.11 -23.10
CA ASN A 57 -11.86 11.77 -23.50
C ASN A 57 -10.77 10.76 -23.87
N ILE A 58 -10.35 10.77 -25.14
CA ILE A 58 -9.27 9.93 -25.68
C ILE A 58 -7.89 10.23 -25.06
N LEU A 59 -7.76 11.37 -24.37
CA LEU A 59 -6.56 11.66 -23.59
C LEU A 59 -6.36 10.71 -22.42
N GLY A 60 -7.41 10.03 -21.92
CA GLY A 60 -7.29 9.07 -20.82
C GLY A 60 -6.31 7.93 -21.12
N PRO A 61 -6.52 7.13 -22.19
CA PRO A 61 -5.60 6.08 -22.60
C PRO A 61 -4.22 6.58 -23.01
N ILE A 62 -4.13 7.74 -23.67
CA ILE A 62 -2.85 8.33 -24.09
C ILE A 62 -2.03 8.76 -22.87
N LEU A 63 -2.66 9.41 -21.89
CA LEU A 63 -2.03 9.82 -20.64
C LEU A 63 -1.51 8.61 -19.88
N PHE A 64 -2.29 7.54 -19.77
CA PHE A 64 -1.82 6.29 -19.16
C PHE A 64 -0.57 5.76 -19.88
N PHE A 65 -0.61 5.66 -21.21
CA PHE A 65 0.51 5.13 -22.00
C PHE A 65 1.78 5.97 -21.84
N VAL A 66 1.67 7.29 -21.97
CA VAL A 66 2.83 8.19 -21.87
C VAL A 66 3.36 8.23 -20.44
N ALA A 67 2.50 8.41 -19.45
CA ALA A 67 2.92 8.51 -18.05
C ALA A 67 3.57 7.21 -17.57
N TRP A 68 2.99 6.05 -17.88
CA TRP A 68 3.56 4.77 -17.51
C TRP A 68 4.93 4.52 -18.15
N ASN A 69 5.06 4.77 -19.46
CA ASN A 69 6.34 4.57 -20.15
C ASN A 69 7.41 5.57 -19.66
N LEU A 70 7.04 6.82 -19.42
CA LEU A 70 7.98 7.83 -18.90
C LEU A 70 8.49 7.43 -17.52
N ILE A 71 7.61 7.08 -16.58
CA ILE A 71 8.02 6.62 -15.25
C ILE A 71 8.90 5.37 -15.35
N ARG A 72 8.53 4.41 -16.20
CA ARG A 72 9.31 3.18 -16.40
C ARG A 72 10.71 3.47 -16.94
N TRP A 73 10.83 4.29 -17.97
CA TRP A 73 12.13 4.63 -18.57
C TRP A 73 13.00 5.46 -17.63
N SER A 74 12.43 6.49 -17.00
CA SER A 74 13.15 7.32 -16.02
C SER A 74 13.66 6.47 -14.85
N PHE A 75 12.83 5.58 -14.30
CA PHE A 75 13.25 4.71 -13.22
C PHE A 75 14.30 3.71 -13.67
N MET A 76 14.15 3.11 -14.85
CA MET A 76 15.13 2.15 -15.39
C MET A 76 16.49 2.80 -15.63
N TRP A 77 16.51 4.03 -16.17
CA TRP A 77 17.77 4.75 -16.37
C TRP A 77 18.43 5.13 -15.04
N TYR A 78 17.67 5.73 -14.12
CA TYR A 78 18.20 6.12 -12.82
C TYR A 78 18.74 4.92 -12.02
N THR A 79 17.98 3.82 -11.99
CA THR A 79 18.42 2.60 -11.27
C THR A 79 19.58 1.91 -11.95
N GLN A 80 19.69 1.97 -13.28
CA GLN A 80 20.85 1.44 -14.00
C GLN A 80 22.13 2.22 -13.66
N GLU A 81 22.08 3.55 -13.67
CA GLU A 81 23.23 4.38 -13.36
C GLU A 81 23.64 4.26 -11.88
N PHE A 82 22.66 4.23 -10.99
CA PHE A 82 22.88 3.97 -9.56
C PHE A 82 23.48 2.57 -9.35
N GLY A 83 22.93 1.55 -10.00
CA GLY A 83 23.41 0.17 -9.91
C GLY A 83 24.83 0.00 -10.45
N TYR A 84 25.20 0.76 -11.49
CA TYR A 84 26.57 0.78 -12.01
C TYR A 84 27.54 1.40 -10.98
N LYS A 85 27.23 2.59 -10.45
CA LYS A 85 28.05 3.26 -9.42
C LYS A 85 28.13 2.49 -8.10
N ALA A 86 27.06 1.80 -7.72
CA ALA A 86 27.05 0.94 -6.55
C ALA A 86 27.86 -0.35 -6.78
N GLY A 87 27.77 -0.93 -7.98
CA GLY A 87 28.52 -2.13 -8.37
C GLY A 87 30.03 -1.91 -8.40
N SER A 88 30.51 -0.73 -8.83
CA SER A 88 31.94 -0.42 -8.79
C SER A 88 32.45 -0.32 -7.34
N LYS A 89 31.70 0.39 -6.47
CA LYS A 89 32.03 0.49 -5.03
C LYS A 89 32.01 -0.84 -4.28
N ILE A 90 31.14 -1.77 -4.69
CA ILE A 90 31.12 -3.13 -4.12
C ILE A 90 32.41 -3.88 -4.45
N THR A 91 33.04 -3.58 -5.58
CA THR A 91 34.29 -4.21 -6.01
C THR A 91 35.49 -3.66 -5.25
N ASP A 92 35.44 -2.38 -4.87
CA ASP A 92 36.47 -1.73 -4.05
C ASP A 92 36.53 -2.29 -2.60
N ASP A 93 35.45 -2.91 -2.12
CA ASP A 93 35.32 -3.37 -0.74
C ASP A 93 34.88 -4.85 -0.68
N LEU A 94 35.71 -5.70 -1.29
CA LEU A 94 35.63 -7.17 -1.34
C LEU A 94 35.58 -7.86 0.05
N SER A 95 35.59 -7.10 1.14
CA SER A 95 35.63 -7.56 2.52
C SER A 95 34.27 -8.09 3.04
N GLY A 96 33.40 -8.66 2.19
CA GLY A 96 32.24 -9.50 2.55
C GLY A 96 31.07 -8.84 3.32
N GLY A 97 31.32 -7.82 4.14
CA GLY A 97 30.32 -7.18 5.00
C GLY A 97 29.33 -6.32 4.22
N LEU A 98 29.81 -5.60 3.20
CA LEU A 98 28.97 -4.70 2.40
C LEU A 98 27.86 -5.44 1.64
N LEU A 99 28.13 -6.63 1.10
CA LEU A 99 27.11 -7.44 0.42
C LEU A 99 26.03 -7.92 1.39
N GLN A 100 26.43 -8.29 2.61
CA GLN A 100 25.50 -8.74 3.64
C GLN A 100 24.67 -7.57 4.17
N ASP A 101 25.27 -6.40 4.37
CA ASP A 101 24.58 -5.18 4.80
C ASP A 101 23.61 -4.64 3.74
N ILE A 102 23.98 -4.67 2.45
CA ILE A 102 23.09 -4.29 1.35
C ILE A 102 21.90 -5.24 1.28
N THR A 103 22.13 -6.56 1.36
CA THR A 103 21.05 -7.56 1.32
C THR A 103 20.12 -7.42 2.53
N LYS A 104 20.68 -7.19 3.72
CA LYS A 104 19.93 -6.97 4.95
C LYS A 104 19.13 -5.66 4.89
N GLY A 105 19.75 -4.57 4.44
CA GLY A 105 19.10 -3.28 4.25
C GLY A 105 17.95 -3.34 3.25
N ALA A 106 18.16 -4.02 2.11
CA ALA A 106 17.12 -4.23 1.10
C ALA A 106 15.95 -5.08 1.66
N SER A 107 16.24 -6.10 2.47
CA SER A 107 15.22 -6.95 3.09
C SER A 107 14.38 -6.18 4.11
N ILE A 108 15.01 -5.34 4.93
CA ILE A 108 14.31 -4.48 5.91
C ILE A 108 13.40 -3.48 5.18
N LEU A 109 13.91 -2.84 4.12
CA LEU A 109 13.15 -1.89 3.32
C LEU A 109 11.97 -2.58 2.61
N GLY A 110 12.16 -3.80 2.09
CA GLY A 110 11.10 -4.62 1.52
C GLY A 110 9.99 -4.96 2.50
N MET A 111 10.34 -5.45 3.69
CA MET A 111 9.36 -5.75 4.74
C MET A 111 8.59 -4.49 5.18
N PHE A 112 9.27 -3.35 5.27
CA PHE A 112 8.64 -2.09 5.64
C PHE A 112 7.61 -1.61 4.60
N VAL A 113 7.98 -1.65 3.31
CA VAL A 113 7.08 -1.25 2.21
C VAL A 113 5.86 -2.17 2.16
N LEU A 114 6.04 -3.48 2.33
CA LEU A 114 4.93 -4.43 2.38
C LEU A 114 3.98 -4.14 3.55
N ALA A 115 4.49 -3.85 4.75
CA ALA A 115 3.67 -3.50 5.90
C ALA A 115 2.85 -2.21 5.67
N ALA A 116 3.48 -1.18 5.11
CA ALA A 116 2.80 0.09 4.79
C ALA A 116 1.69 -0.11 3.74
N LEU A 117 1.91 -0.97 2.75
CA LEU A 117 0.92 -1.24 1.70
C LEU A 117 -0.28 -2.03 2.21
N VAL A 118 -0.07 -2.99 3.12
CA VAL A 118 -1.17 -3.73 3.76
C VAL A 118 -2.12 -2.76 4.48
N GLN A 119 -1.58 -1.86 5.32
CA GLN A 119 -2.39 -0.87 6.04
C GLN A 119 -3.14 0.06 5.08
N ARG A 120 -2.52 0.46 3.96
CA ARG A 120 -3.11 1.43 3.04
C ARG A 120 -4.18 0.84 2.12
N TRP A 121 -4.04 -0.43 1.73
CA TRP A 121 -4.91 -1.04 0.70
C TRP A 121 -5.91 -2.05 1.24
N VAL A 122 -5.71 -2.60 2.44
CA VAL A 122 -6.66 -3.54 3.05
C VAL A 122 -7.61 -2.77 3.97
N SER A 123 -8.85 -2.59 3.51
CA SER A 123 -9.94 -2.04 4.33
C SER A 123 -10.90 -3.16 4.72
N ILE A 124 -10.95 -3.49 6.01
CA ILE A 124 -11.96 -4.41 6.56
C ILE A 124 -12.99 -3.54 7.26
N LYS A 125 -14.27 -3.69 6.88
CA LYS A 125 -15.40 -3.10 7.60
C LYS A 125 -16.19 -4.22 8.26
N PHE A 126 -16.00 -4.41 9.56
CA PHE A 126 -16.83 -5.26 10.39
C PHE A 126 -18.21 -4.61 10.58
N LEU A 127 -19.22 -5.27 10.03
CA LEU A 127 -20.62 -4.91 10.15
C LEU A 127 -21.34 -5.30 11.48
N PRO A 128 -20.79 -6.07 12.45
CA PRO A 128 -21.53 -6.37 13.67
C PRO A 128 -21.63 -5.12 14.57
N ILE A 129 -22.85 -4.64 14.70
CA ILE A 129 -23.27 -3.58 15.61
C ILE A 129 -23.30 -4.16 17.02
N VAL A 130 -22.40 -3.72 17.91
CA VAL A 130 -22.30 -4.29 19.27
C VAL A 130 -22.87 -3.40 20.35
N SER A 131 -23.03 -2.10 20.09
CA SER A 131 -23.79 -1.26 21.00
C SER A 131 -24.52 -0.14 20.26
N GLN A 132 -25.83 -0.09 20.44
CA GLN A 132 -26.63 1.09 20.16
C GLN A 132 -26.78 1.84 21.48
N VAL A 133 -26.00 2.91 21.66
CA VAL A 133 -26.21 3.80 22.80
C VAL A 133 -27.25 4.85 22.38
N LYS A 134 -28.37 4.91 23.10
CA LYS A 134 -29.34 6.01 22.98
C LYS A 134 -28.63 7.29 23.41
N LEU A 135 -28.56 8.28 22.52
CA LEU A 135 -28.01 9.59 22.85
C LEU A 135 -28.91 10.27 23.91
N ASP A 136 -28.31 10.97 24.87
CA ASP A 136 -29.04 11.76 25.86
C ASP A 136 -29.87 12.87 25.19
N LYS A 137 -31.00 13.23 25.81
CA LYS A 137 -31.95 14.23 25.29
C LYS A 137 -31.24 15.56 25.03
N GLY A 138 -31.16 15.95 23.76
CA GLY A 138 -30.49 17.18 23.30
C GLY A 138 -29.25 16.96 22.43
N ALA A 139 -28.78 15.72 22.24
CA ALA A 139 -27.63 15.40 21.37
C ALA A 139 -28.03 14.90 19.96
N TYR A 140 -29.33 14.89 19.64
CA TYR A 140 -29.88 14.53 18.34
C TYR A 140 -30.98 15.52 17.93
N ILE A 141 -31.22 15.63 16.62
CA ILE A 141 -32.28 16.47 16.06
C ILE A 141 -33.64 15.84 16.42
N GLU A 142 -34.40 16.52 17.28
CA GLU A 142 -35.78 16.14 17.60
C GLU A 142 -36.70 16.57 16.44
N TRP A 143 -36.83 15.69 15.45
CA TRP A 143 -37.66 15.90 14.25
C TRP A 143 -39.13 16.26 14.57
N ASP A 144 -39.61 15.89 15.75
CA ASP A 144 -40.97 16.18 16.25
C ASP A 144 -41.18 17.66 16.66
N LYS A 145 -40.12 18.46 16.84
CA LYS A 145 -40.18 19.88 17.25
C LYS A 145 -39.80 20.87 16.15
N LEU A 146 -39.48 20.41 14.94
CA LEU A 146 -39.13 21.27 13.82
C LEU A 146 -40.40 21.72 13.06
N PRO A 147 -40.53 23.01 12.68
CA PRO A 147 -41.65 23.48 11.88
C PRO A 147 -41.64 22.82 10.49
N ALA A 148 -42.81 22.36 10.02
CA ALA A 148 -42.93 21.64 8.77
C ALA A 148 -42.60 22.53 7.54
N GLY A 149 -41.71 22.05 6.66
CA GLY A 149 -41.34 22.72 5.41
C GLY A 149 -39.86 23.11 5.30
N GLY A 150 -39.53 23.98 4.34
CA GLY A 150 -38.15 24.36 3.99
C GLY A 150 -37.34 25.00 5.12
N GLU A 151 -37.99 25.66 6.07
CA GLU A 151 -37.32 26.22 7.25
C GLU A 151 -36.89 25.16 8.28
N GLY A 152 -37.64 24.05 8.38
CA GLY A 152 -37.28 22.92 9.24
C GLY A 152 -36.04 22.20 8.74
N MET A 153 -35.87 22.11 7.42
CA MET A 153 -34.65 21.58 6.80
C MET A 153 -33.45 22.50 7.03
N HIS A 154 -33.61 23.83 6.91
CA HIS A 154 -32.51 24.76 7.19
C HIS A 154 -32.02 24.71 8.64
N LYS A 155 -32.95 24.64 9.62
CA LYS A 155 -32.60 24.47 11.04
C LYS A 155 -31.99 23.10 11.34
N ALA A 156 -32.44 22.04 10.67
CA ALA A 156 -31.80 20.73 10.78
C ALA A 156 -30.36 20.77 10.26
N PHE A 157 -30.09 21.44 9.13
CA PHE A 157 -28.72 21.60 8.60
C PHE A 157 -27.82 22.46 9.50
N GLU A 158 -28.33 23.52 10.11
CA GLU A 158 -27.58 24.31 11.11
C GLU A 158 -27.26 23.49 12.37
N GLN A 159 -28.19 22.66 12.84
CA GLN A 159 -28.00 21.76 13.99
C GLN A 159 -26.99 20.64 13.68
N VAL A 160 -26.98 20.11 12.45
CA VAL A 160 -25.93 19.19 11.98
C VAL A 160 -24.56 19.89 11.94
N ASN A 161 -24.49 21.13 11.47
CA ASN A 161 -23.25 21.90 11.41
C ASN A 161 -22.72 22.28 12.80
N GLN A 162 -23.59 22.33 13.81
CA GLN A 162 -23.24 22.50 15.23
C GLN A 162 -22.81 21.18 15.91
N GLY A 163 -22.76 20.07 15.17
CA GLY A 163 -22.24 18.79 15.65
C GLY A 163 -23.29 17.83 16.24
N LEU A 164 -24.59 18.11 16.06
CA LEU A 164 -25.66 17.22 16.53
C LEU A 164 -25.91 16.07 15.55
N ALA A 165 -26.20 14.88 16.08
CA ALA A 165 -26.44 13.69 15.28
C ALA A 165 -27.87 13.70 14.67
N LEU A 166 -27.99 13.27 13.41
CA LEU A 166 -29.27 13.16 12.69
C LEU A 166 -30.18 12.03 13.24
N SER A 167 -29.59 11.06 13.95
CA SER A 167 -30.26 9.89 14.50
C SER A 167 -30.15 9.81 16.03
N PRO A 168 -31.19 9.35 16.75
CA PRO A 168 -31.21 9.23 18.21
C PRO A 168 -30.30 8.10 18.74
N THR A 169 -29.73 7.30 17.85
CA THR A 169 -28.81 6.22 18.15
C THR A 169 -27.43 6.55 17.59
N LYS A 170 -26.43 6.61 18.46
CA LYS A 170 -25.03 6.54 18.05
C LYS A 170 -24.68 5.06 18.02
N VAL A 171 -24.60 4.51 16.82
CA VAL A 171 -24.13 3.15 16.63
C VAL A 171 -22.62 3.17 16.82
N THR A 172 -22.13 2.64 17.93
CA THR A 172 -20.70 2.36 18.10
C THR A 172 -20.48 0.91 17.71
N THR A 173 -19.81 0.68 16.59
CA THR A 173 -19.43 -0.67 16.19
C THR A 173 -18.22 -1.11 17.01
N LEU A 174 -17.99 -2.42 17.15
CA LEU A 174 -16.73 -2.91 17.77
C LEU A 174 -15.51 -2.39 17.01
N GLN A 175 -15.66 -2.17 15.71
CA GLN A 175 -14.62 -1.63 14.88
C GLN A 175 -14.27 -0.19 15.25
N ASP A 176 -15.25 0.69 15.53
CA ASP A 176 -14.95 2.08 15.90
C ASP A 176 -14.14 2.17 17.19
N ASN A 177 -14.38 1.28 18.16
CA ASN A 177 -13.59 1.21 19.39
C ASN A 177 -12.18 0.64 19.12
N LEU A 178 -12.06 -0.35 18.22
CA LEU A 178 -10.78 -0.96 17.89
C LEU A 178 -9.90 -0.03 17.05
N ASP A 179 -10.47 0.66 16.06
CA ASP A 179 -9.79 1.63 15.20
C ASP A 179 -9.41 2.91 15.96
N GLN A 180 -10.14 3.25 17.05
CA GLN A 180 -9.73 4.32 17.97
C GLN A 180 -8.49 3.96 18.79
N LEU A 181 -8.31 2.68 19.15
CA LEU A 181 -7.13 2.21 19.87
C LEU A 181 -5.93 2.00 18.94
N ILE A 182 -6.13 1.25 17.85
CA ILE A 182 -5.12 0.98 16.82
C ILE A 182 -5.80 0.93 15.45
N PRO A 183 -5.71 1.99 14.63
CA PRO A 183 -6.29 1.99 13.29
C PRO A 183 -5.60 0.93 12.41
N GLY A 184 -6.40 0.04 11.81
CA GLY A 184 -5.87 -0.98 10.89
C GLY A 184 -5.36 -2.27 11.55
N LEU A 185 -5.64 -2.49 12.85
CA LEU A 185 -5.31 -3.75 13.53
C LEU A 185 -5.97 -4.96 12.87
N ALA A 186 -7.22 -4.82 12.44
CA ALA A 186 -7.99 -5.89 11.82
C ALA A 186 -7.40 -6.38 10.47
N PRO A 187 -7.09 -5.49 9.50
CA PRO A 187 -6.31 -5.82 8.31
C PRO A 187 -5.02 -6.58 8.60
N LEU A 188 -4.29 -6.16 9.62
CA LEU A 188 -3.00 -6.73 10.01
C LEU A 188 -3.16 -8.14 10.59
N LEU A 189 -4.15 -8.37 11.45
CA LEU A 189 -4.50 -9.70 11.96
C LEU A 189 -4.91 -10.66 10.84
N LEU A 190 -5.72 -10.19 9.88
CA LEU A 190 -6.09 -10.98 8.71
C LEU A 190 -4.87 -11.35 7.88
N THR A 191 -3.95 -10.41 7.67
CA THR A 191 -2.71 -10.65 6.92
C THR A 191 -1.85 -11.71 7.61
N PHE A 192 -1.72 -11.67 8.94
CA PHE A 192 -1.04 -12.72 9.69
C PHE A 192 -1.74 -14.08 9.58
N LEU A 193 -3.07 -14.11 9.62
CA LEU A 193 -3.85 -15.33 9.44
C LEU A 193 -3.62 -15.93 8.04
N CYS A 194 -3.66 -15.12 6.97
CA CYS A 194 -3.37 -15.57 5.61
C CYS A 194 -1.93 -16.09 5.49
N MET A 195 -0.94 -15.38 6.05
CA MET A 195 0.46 -15.86 6.06
C MET A 195 0.61 -17.19 6.82
N TRP A 196 -0.12 -17.36 7.92
CA TRP A 196 -0.13 -18.62 8.67
C TRP A 196 -0.75 -19.77 7.87
N LEU A 197 -1.85 -19.53 7.16
CA LEU A 197 -2.47 -20.52 6.26
C LEU A 197 -1.55 -20.90 5.09
N LEU A 198 -0.84 -19.92 4.51
CA LEU A 198 0.15 -20.19 3.46
C LEU A 198 1.31 -21.06 3.97
N LYS A 199 1.79 -20.83 5.21
CA LYS A 199 2.80 -21.71 5.85
C LYS A 199 2.28 -23.14 6.04
N LYS A 200 0.97 -23.33 6.18
CA LYS A 200 0.31 -24.65 6.23
C LYS A 200 0.08 -25.28 4.85
N LYS A 201 0.63 -24.70 3.78
CA LYS A 201 0.47 -25.14 2.38
C LYS A 201 -0.98 -25.10 1.88
N VAL A 202 -1.84 -24.27 2.48
CA VAL A 202 -3.18 -24.04 1.96
C VAL A 202 -3.06 -23.26 0.65
N SER A 203 -3.79 -23.68 -0.38
CA SER A 203 -3.78 -23.00 -1.68
C SER A 203 -4.31 -21.57 -1.53
N PRO A 204 -3.65 -20.54 -2.12
CA PRO A 204 -4.15 -19.17 -2.13
C PRO A 204 -5.59 -19.04 -2.63
N ILE A 205 -6.00 -19.88 -3.58
CA ILE A 205 -7.36 -19.89 -4.12
C ILE A 205 -8.38 -20.24 -3.03
N VAL A 206 -8.07 -21.19 -2.15
CA VAL A 206 -8.94 -21.60 -1.04
C VAL A 206 -9.03 -20.49 0.01
N ILE A 207 -7.93 -19.78 0.26
CA ILE A 207 -7.91 -18.64 1.18
C ILE A 207 -8.82 -17.52 0.64
N ILE A 208 -8.74 -17.22 -0.66
CA ILE A 208 -9.58 -16.18 -1.29
C ILE A 208 -11.06 -16.56 -1.24
N LEU A 209 -11.41 -17.82 -1.46
CA LEU A 209 -12.81 -18.28 -1.40
C LEU A 209 -13.37 -18.37 0.03
N GLY A 210 -12.50 -18.46 1.04
CA GLY A 210 -12.88 -18.53 2.45
C GLY A 210 -13.03 -17.17 3.15
N LEU A 211 -12.53 -16.09 2.52
CA LEU A 211 -12.69 -14.71 2.97
C LEU A 211 -13.99 -14.10 2.43
#